data_AF-A0A969HEV5-F1
#
_entry.id   AF-A0A969HEV5-F1
#
_cell.length_a   1.000
_cell.length_b   1.000
_cell.length_c   1.000
_cell.angle_alpha   90.00
_cell.angle_beta   90.00
_cell.angle_gamma   90.00
#
_symmetry.space_group_name_H-M   'P 1'
#
loop_
_entity.id
_entity.type
_entity.pdbx_description
1 polymer ?
#
loop_
_entity_poly.entity_id
_entity_poly.type
_entity_poly.pdbx_seq_one_letter_code
_entity_poly.pdbx_strand_id
1 'polypeptide(L)'
;MANGTQAIILENKIYAEDQPGQLARYYESVQKQGFEDISVIYLTLNGDNPSEQSTKGIVADSFLRTISYRDDIDGWLEECIKQASQYPVLRETLVQYQRLIKKLSGQSLVRGYTMEIKELLLNERNIKLAIDVSRALPEAKIEIQFNFWEELKEKLAAKNHKIYYLDGESYTRLMVENFYRRSARNRKHYGLLIEMHDLGDSEVLIFYVNIYWSLYYGFSVYQREKQHWMDAKGEKYDYLADIIVKVIDNNFARTGHSIGWKNQNRKLDFETFNSEDIFALADTVKRSKILDELVDEISGIINKFNEGYEQFIFAAKENHKTAT
;
A
#
# COMPACT_ATOMS: atom_id res chain seq x y z
N MET A 1 -9.93 55.92 13.56
CA MET A 1 -11.10 56.12 12.68
C MET A 1 -11.70 54.76 12.46
N ALA A 2 -12.90 54.47 12.97
CA ALA A 2 -13.57 53.22 12.69
C ALA A 2 -14.18 53.33 11.29
N ASN A 3 -13.63 52.59 10.32
CA ASN A 3 -14.21 52.47 8.99
C ASN A 3 -15.47 51.60 9.13
N GLY A 4 -16.63 52.23 9.34
CA GLY A 4 -17.90 51.56 9.57
C GLY A 4 -18.49 50.82 8.36
N THR A 5 -17.75 50.72 7.26
CA THR A 5 -18.19 50.14 5.97
C THR A 5 -17.46 48.84 5.60
N GLN A 6 -16.55 48.34 6.45
CA GLN A 6 -15.77 47.11 6.22
C GLN A 6 -16.33 45.90 6.98
N ALA A 7 -16.36 44.74 6.33
CA ALA A 7 -16.74 43.47 6.93
C ALA A 7 -15.86 42.29 6.46
N ILE A 8 -15.57 41.37 7.38
CA ILE A 8 -14.90 40.10 7.07
C ILE A 8 -15.84 38.95 7.44
N ILE A 9 -16.12 38.08 6.48
CA ILE A 9 -16.83 36.83 6.68
C ILE A 9 -15.79 35.72 6.77
N LEU A 10 -15.81 34.94 7.85
CA LEU A 10 -14.97 33.75 8.01
C LEU A 10 -15.84 32.51 7.93
N GLU A 11 -15.70 31.75 6.85
CA GLU A 11 -16.30 30.42 6.71
C GLU A 11 -15.25 29.37 7.04
N ASN A 12 -15.47 28.61 8.12
CA ASN A 12 -14.55 27.58 8.59
C ASN A 12 -15.06 26.19 8.20
N LYS A 13 -14.30 25.47 7.38
CA LYS A 13 -14.66 24.15 6.82
C LYS A 13 -13.64 23.10 7.22
N ILE A 14 -13.98 22.35 8.27
CA ILE A 14 -13.25 21.16 8.70
C ILE A 14 -14.12 19.94 8.37
N TYR A 15 -13.78 19.24 7.28
CA TYR A 15 -14.49 18.06 6.77
C TYR A 15 -15.97 18.25 6.41
N ALA A 16 -16.45 19.50 6.36
CA ALA A 16 -17.83 19.81 6.05
C ALA A 16 -18.00 20.10 4.54
N GLU A 17 -19.06 19.56 3.95
CA GLU A 17 -19.45 19.87 2.57
C GLU A 17 -20.03 21.29 2.44
N ASP A 18 -20.09 21.75 1.19
CA ASP A 18 -20.70 23.03 0.84
C ASP A 18 -22.22 22.95 0.73
N GLN A 19 -22.89 23.94 1.31
CA GLN A 19 -24.33 24.09 1.11
C GLN A 19 -24.64 24.94 -0.13
N PRO A 20 -25.71 24.65 -0.89
CA PRO A 20 -26.05 25.41 -2.09
C PRO A 20 -26.22 26.90 -1.80
N GLY A 21 -25.45 27.76 -2.46
CA GLY A 21 -25.47 29.22 -2.35
C GLY A 21 -25.07 29.78 -1.00
N GLN A 22 -24.32 29.04 -0.18
CA GLN A 22 -23.98 29.44 1.19
C GLN A 22 -23.20 30.75 1.22
N LEU A 23 -22.11 30.85 0.47
CA LEU A 23 -21.25 32.05 0.47
C LEU A 23 -21.98 33.27 -0.12
N ALA A 24 -22.78 33.05 -1.17
CA ALA A 24 -23.60 34.11 -1.76
C ALA A 24 -24.59 34.70 -0.74
N ARG A 25 -25.28 33.86 0.04
CA ARG A 25 -26.21 34.33 1.08
C ARG A 25 -25.51 35.16 2.15
N TYR A 26 -24.31 34.76 2.58
CA TYR A 26 -23.56 35.50 3.59
C TYR A 26 -23.13 36.87 3.07
N TYR A 27 -22.61 36.92 1.84
CA TYR A 27 -22.21 38.16 1.20
C TYR A 27 -23.40 39.14 1.08
N GLU A 28 -24.52 38.70 0.51
CA GLU A 28 -25.73 39.53 0.36
C GLU A 28 -26.30 40.01 1.71
N SER A 29 -26.25 39.15 2.74
CA SER A 29 -26.73 39.49 4.07
C SER A 29 -25.91 40.61 4.71
N VAL A 30 -24.59 40.58 4.53
CA VAL A 30 -23.69 41.62 5.04
C VAL A 30 -23.82 42.90 4.21
N GLN A 31 -23.94 42.78 2.88
CA GLN A 31 -24.17 43.93 2.02
C GLN A 31 -25.46 44.68 2.37
N LYS A 32 -26.56 43.96 2.67
CA LYS A 32 -27.84 44.57 3.11
C LYS A 32 -27.75 45.33 4.43
N GLN A 33 -26.71 45.10 5.23
CA GLN A 33 -26.47 45.84 6.47
C GLN A 33 -25.70 47.16 6.25
N GLY A 34 -25.36 47.49 5.00
CA GLY A 34 -24.68 48.74 4.64
C GLY A 34 -23.16 48.66 4.59
N PHE A 35 -22.58 47.45 4.59
CA PHE A 35 -21.15 47.25 4.37
C PHE A 35 -20.83 47.29 2.88
N GLU A 36 -19.76 48.00 2.52
CA GLU A 36 -19.34 48.25 1.14
C GLU A 36 -18.07 47.47 0.77
N ASP A 37 -17.17 47.29 1.73
CA ASP A 37 -15.91 46.55 1.57
C ASP A 37 -15.98 45.23 2.34
N ILE A 38 -16.39 44.17 1.63
CA ILE A 38 -16.65 42.85 2.21
C ILE A 38 -15.61 41.86 1.70
N SER A 39 -14.83 41.27 2.61
CA SER A 39 -13.91 40.17 2.31
C SER A 39 -14.46 38.85 2.85
N VAL A 40 -14.40 37.78 2.05
CA VAL A 40 -14.77 36.43 2.48
C VAL A 40 -13.50 35.59 2.60
N ILE A 41 -13.23 35.10 3.80
CA ILE A 41 -12.16 34.14 4.07
C ILE A 41 -12.79 32.76 4.11
N TYR A 42 -12.38 31.89 3.19
CA TYR A 42 -12.77 30.50 3.15
C TYR A 42 -11.61 29.65 3.68
N LEU A 43 -11.76 29.18 4.92
CA LEU A 43 -10.72 28.51 5.67
C LEU A 43 -10.96 26.99 5.66
N THR A 44 -10.10 26.24 4.97
CA THR A 44 -10.14 24.78 4.89
C THR A 44 -8.85 24.16 5.40
N LEU A 45 -8.79 22.83 5.52
CA LEU A 45 -7.56 22.17 5.97
C LEU A 45 -6.39 22.39 5.01
N ASN A 46 -6.63 22.35 3.70
CA ASN A 46 -5.58 22.39 2.66
C ASN A 46 -5.69 23.56 1.67
N GLY A 47 -6.56 24.54 1.93
CA GLY A 47 -6.74 25.68 1.02
C GLY A 47 -7.63 25.39 -0.19
N ASP A 48 -8.47 24.36 -0.09
CA ASP A 48 -9.43 23.98 -1.13
C ASP A 48 -10.38 25.14 -1.46
N ASN A 49 -10.70 25.30 -2.75
CA ASN A 49 -11.70 26.26 -3.21
C ASN A 49 -13.12 25.82 -2.81
N PRO A 50 -14.04 26.76 -2.56
CA PRO A 50 -15.44 26.41 -2.43
C PRO A 50 -15.96 25.85 -3.77
N SER A 51 -16.94 24.96 -3.68
CA SER A 51 -17.66 24.43 -4.84
C SER A 51 -18.44 25.51 -5.57
N GLU A 52 -18.64 25.33 -6.88
CA GLU A 52 -19.45 26.22 -7.73
C GLU A 52 -20.88 26.39 -7.21
N GLN A 53 -21.42 25.34 -6.59
CA GLN A 53 -22.73 25.36 -5.98
C GLN A 53 -22.83 26.35 -4.80
N SER A 54 -21.74 26.53 -4.05
CA SER A 54 -21.66 27.41 -2.88
C SER A 54 -21.60 28.90 -3.27
N THR A 55 -20.90 29.20 -4.36
CA THR A 55 -20.64 30.57 -4.84
C THR A 55 -21.74 31.11 -5.77
N LYS A 56 -22.57 30.25 -6.38
CA LYS A 56 -23.66 30.65 -7.30
C LYS A 56 -23.21 31.61 -8.42
N GLY A 57 -21.99 31.45 -8.91
CA GLY A 57 -21.46 32.26 -10.02
C GLY A 57 -21.05 33.68 -9.64
N ILE A 58 -20.98 34.02 -8.35
CA ILE A 58 -20.27 35.24 -7.93
C ILE A 58 -18.78 35.06 -8.28
N VAL A 59 -18.21 36.02 -9.00
CA VAL A 59 -16.79 36.02 -9.41
C VAL A 59 -15.91 36.04 -8.16
N ALA A 60 -15.40 34.86 -7.78
CA ALA A 60 -14.64 34.64 -6.56
C ALA A 60 -13.41 35.57 -6.43
N ASP A 61 -12.80 35.94 -7.55
CA ASP A 61 -11.45 36.52 -7.57
C ASP A 61 -11.33 37.93 -6.97
N SER A 62 -12.43 38.67 -6.74
CA SER A 62 -12.33 40.05 -6.22
C SER A 62 -12.55 40.20 -4.71
N PHE A 63 -13.15 39.22 -4.02
CA PHE A 63 -13.45 39.32 -2.57
C PHE A 63 -13.30 38.00 -1.80
N LEU A 64 -13.13 36.86 -2.47
CA LEU A 64 -12.91 35.57 -1.82
C LEU A 64 -11.41 35.31 -1.67
N ARG A 65 -10.99 34.97 -0.46
CA ARG A 65 -9.65 34.50 -0.16
C ARG A 65 -9.72 33.11 0.44
N THR A 66 -9.14 32.13 -0.25
CA THR A 66 -8.93 30.80 0.31
C THR A 66 -7.70 30.82 1.20
N ILE A 67 -7.84 30.28 2.41
CA ILE A 67 -6.78 30.16 3.40
C ILE A 67 -6.73 28.71 3.86
N SER A 68 -5.53 28.19 4.06
CA SER A 68 -5.29 26.84 4.53
C SER A 68 -4.90 26.83 6.00
N TYR A 69 -5.45 25.88 6.77
CA TYR A 69 -4.90 25.57 8.07
C TYR A 69 -3.48 25.02 7.97
N ARG A 70 -3.22 24.26 6.90
CA ARG A 70 -1.97 23.57 6.67
C ARG A 70 -0.77 24.51 6.48
N ASP A 71 -0.89 25.48 5.59
CA ASP A 71 0.24 26.32 5.19
C ASP A 71 0.14 27.72 5.83
N ASP A 72 -1.04 28.35 5.78
CA ASP A 72 -1.19 29.74 6.23
C ASP A 72 -1.33 29.87 7.76
N ILE A 73 -2.28 29.15 8.36
CA ILE A 73 -2.52 29.23 9.81
C ILE A 73 -1.38 28.60 10.59
N ASP A 74 -0.77 27.52 10.09
CA ASP A 74 0.40 26.93 10.76
C ASP A 74 1.57 27.91 10.84
N GLY A 75 1.89 28.57 9.72
CA GLY A 75 2.94 29.59 9.67
C GLY A 75 2.64 30.79 10.57
N TRP A 76 1.38 31.25 10.58
CA TRP A 76 0.94 32.32 11.47
C TRP A 76 1.06 31.95 12.95
N LEU A 77 0.64 30.73 13.34
CA LEU A 77 0.78 30.23 14.70
C LEU A 77 2.25 30.13 15.12
N GLU A 78 3.16 29.74 14.21
CA GLU A 78 4.59 29.71 14.50
C GLU A 78 5.12 31.10 14.90
N GLU A 79 4.71 32.14 14.19
CA GLU A 79 5.09 33.51 14.53
C GLU A 79 4.45 33.97 15.85
N CYS A 80 3.16 33.66 16.07
CA CYS A 80 2.50 33.95 17.35
C CYS A 80 3.22 33.29 18.53
N ILE A 81 3.69 32.04 18.39
CA ILE A 81 4.44 31.32 19.43
C ILE A 81 5.77 32.01 19.75
N LYS A 82 6.49 32.51 18.72
CA LYS A 82 7.74 33.27 18.90
C LYS A 82 7.49 34.56 19.70
N GLN A 83 6.45 35.31 19.33
CA GLN A 83 6.06 36.55 20.02
C GLN A 83 5.57 36.28 21.45
N ALA A 84 4.90 35.16 21.69
CA ALA A 84 4.41 34.76 23.02
C ALA A 84 5.47 34.12 23.93
N SER A 85 6.75 34.12 23.54
CA SER A 85 7.83 33.42 24.24
C SER A 85 7.93 33.73 25.75
N GLN A 86 7.61 34.97 26.14
CA GLN A 86 7.64 35.46 27.53
C GLN A 86 6.37 35.15 28.33
N TYR A 87 5.33 34.58 27.72
CA TYR A 87 4.04 34.28 28.35
C TYR A 87 3.77 32.77 28.32
N PRO A 88 4.27 31.99 29.29
CA PRO A 88 4.30 30.53 29.21
C PRO A 88 2.94 29.87 28.96
N VAL A 89 1.88 30.35 29.62
CA VAL A 89 0.53 29.80 29.47
C VAL A 89 -0.01 30.02 28.05
N LEU A 90 0.17 31.23 27.51
CA LEU A 90 -0.26 31.56 26.15
C LEU A 90 0.56 30.78 25.12
N ARG A 91 1.88 30.74 25.28
CA ARG A 91 2.78 29.98 24.43
C ARG A 91 2.39 28.51 24.36
N GLU A 92 2.15 27.88 25.51
CA GLU A 92 1.79 26.46 25.56
C GLU A 92 0.43 26.21 24.92
N THR A 93 -0.53 27.10 25.14
CA THR A 93 -1.87 27.02 24.51
C THR A 93 -1.76 27.10 22.98
N LEU A 94 -0.94 28.02 22.46
CA LEU A 94 -0.70 28.16 21.01
C LEU A 94 0.03 26.94 20.44
N VAL A 95 1.01 26.38 21.16
CA VAL A 95 1.72 25.15 20.74
C VAL A 95 0.76 23.96 20.67
N GLN A 96 -0.12 23.80 21.65
CA GLN A 96 -1.13 22.73 21.63
C GLN A 96 -2.11 22.89 20.47
N TYR A 97 -2.56 24.12 20.19
CA TYR A 97 -3.42 24.39 19.05
C TYR A 97 -2.70 24.12 17.72
N GLN A 98 -1.44 24.54 17.57
CA GLN A 98 -0.63 24.25 16.39
C GLN A 98 -0.46 22.73 16.15
N ARG A 99 -0.25 21.94 17.22
CA ARG A 99 -0.20 20.47 17.14
C ARG A 99 -1.53 19.88 16.63
N LEU A 100 -2.66 20.38 17.13
CA LEU A 100 -3.98 19.95 16.65
C LEU A 100 -4.16 20.23 15.16
N ILE A 101 -3.78 21.42 14.69
CA ILE A 101 -3.83 21.79 13.27
C ILE A 101 -2.96 20.87 12.41
N LYS A 102 -1.71 20.59 12.82
CA LYS A 102 -0.82 19.65 12.12
C LYS A 102 -1.37 18.23 12.07
N LYS A 103 -2.09 17.81 13.11
CA LYS A 103 -2.77 16.49 13.16
C LYS A 103 -3.93 16.45 12.16
N LEU A 104 -4.82 17.43 12.18
CA LEU A 104 -6.00 17.49 11.31
C LEU A 104 -5.63 17.64 9.82
N SER A 105 -4.54 18.36 9.52
CA SER A 105 -4.03 18.54 8.16
C SER A 105 -3.10 17.42 7.67
N GLY A 106 -2.90 16.35 8.46
CA GLY A 106 -2.07 15.20 8.08
C GLY A 106 -0.56 15.46 8.06
N GLN A 107 -0.10 16.66 8.46
CA GLN A 107 1.31 17.01 8.53
C GLN A 107 2.07 16.29 9.66
N SER A 108 1.39 15.93 10.75
CA SER A 108 2.05 15.51 11.98
C SER A 108 2.31 14.01 12.13
N LEU A 109 1.78 13.13 11.28
CA LEU A 109 1.78 11.69 11.59
C LEU A 109 3.20 11.09 11.67
N VAL A 110 4.16 11.56 10.87
CA VAL A 110 5.53 11.02 10.89
C VAL A 110 6.46 11.79 11.83
N ARG A 111 6.50 13.13 11.75
CA ARG A 111 7.41 13.94 12.58
C ARG A 111 6.93 14.12 14.03
N GLY A 112 5.62 14.24 14.27
CA GLY A 112 5.05 14.36 15.61
C GLY A 112 5.24 13.08 16.41
N TYR A 113 4.88 11.93 15.82
CA TYR A 113 5.10 10.61 16.42
C TYR A 113 6.59 10.33 16.71
N THR A 114 7.49 10.72 15.80
CA THR A 114 8.94 10.56 16.01
C THR A 114 9.45 11.40 17.19
N MET A 115 8.93 12.62 17.39
CA MET A 115 9.31 13.46 18.53
C MET A 115 8.73 12.93 19.85
N GLU A 116 7.48 12.49 19.87
CA GLU A 116 6.84 11.88 21.06
C GLU A 116 7.56 10.59 21.48
N ILE A 117 7.91 9.71 20.53
CA ILE A 117 8.74 8.54 20.82
C ILE A 117 10.09 8.97 21.36
N LYS A 118 10.76 9.95 20.74
CA LYS A 118 12.05 10.43 21.22
C LYS A 118 11.96 10.91 22.67
N GLU A 119 10.94 11.69 23.02
CA GLU A 119 10.72 12.15 24.39
C GLU A 119 10.48 10.98 25.36
N LEU A 120 9.69 9.97 24.97
CA LEU A 120 9.51 8.75 25.76
C LEU A 120 10.81 7.96 25.94
N LEU A 121 11.67 7.93 24.93
CA LEU A 121 12.97 7.26 24.98
C LEU A 121 13.99 8.00 25.85
N LEU A 122 13.80 9.30 26.15
CA LEU A 122 14.66 10.08 27.08
C LEU A 122 14.40 9.71 28.56
N ASN A 123 14.27 8.43 28.83
CA ASN A 123 14.14 7.82 30.14
C ASN A 123 15.00 6.54 30.16
N GLU A 124 15.78 6.33 31.23
CA GLU A 124 16.73 5.22 31.34
C GLU A 124 16.09 3.85 31.10
N ARG A 125 14.91 3.61 31.67
CA ARG A 125 14.20 2.35 31.53
C ARG A 125 13.70 2.16 30.09
N ASN A 126 13.15 3.21 29.50
CA ASN A 126 12.56 3.15 28.17
C ASN A 126 13.61 2.98 27.08
N ILE A 127 14.77 3.66 27.16
CA ILE A 127 15.85 3.47 26.19
C ILE A 127 16.43 2.06 26.25
N LYS A 128 16.59 1.50 27.46
CA LYS A 128 17.03 0.11 27.63
C LYS A 128 16.04 -0.86 26.99
N LEU A 129 14.75 -0.71 27.28
CA LEU A 129 13.69 -1.53 26.69
C LEU A 129 13.66 -1.41 25.16
N ALA A 130 13.80 -0.21 24.61
CA ALA A 130 13.79 0.01 23.18
C ALA A 130 14.99 -0.65 22.48
N ILE A 131 16.17 -0.64 23.11
CA ILE A 131 17.34 -1.37 22.61
C ILE A 131 17.08 -2.89 22.62
N ASP A 132 16.50 -3.43 23.69
CA ASP A 132 16.20 -4.86 23.79
C ASP A 132 15.13 -5.28 22.75
N VAL A 133 14.10 -4.46 22.55
CA VAL A 133 13.10 -4.64 21.47
C VAL A 133 13.78 -4.57 20.10
N SER A 134 14.65 -3.59 19.86
CA SER A 134 15.38 -3.45 18.60
C SER A 134 16.23 -4.68 18.28
N ARG A 135 16.87 -5.28 19.29
CA ARG A 135 17.64 -6.53 19.14
C ARG A 135 16.76 -7.75 18.88
N ALA A 136 15.58 -7.82 19.48
CA ALA A 136 14.63 -8.92 19.28
C ALA A 136 13.81 -8.80 17.99
N LEU A 137 13.70 -7.59 17.43
CA LEU A 137 12.85 -7.30 16.28
C LEU A 137 13.18 -8.14 15.04
N PRO A 138 14.46 -8.36 14.63
CA PRO A 138 14.78 -9.24 13.51
C PRO A 138 14.25 -10.66 13.71
N GLU A 139 14.37 -11.22 14.92
CA GLU A 139 13.89 -12.57 15.22
C GLU A 139 12.35 -12.63 15.19
N ALA A 140 11.66 -11.60 15.68
CA ALA A 140 10.21 -11.50 15.54
C ALA A 140 9.78 -11.44 14.06
N LYS A 141 10.49 -10.68 13.22
CA LYS A 141 10.21 -10.62 11.78
C LYS A 141 10.46 -11.97 11.09
N ILE A 142 11.53 -12.68 11.46
CA ILE A 142 11.83 -14.05 11.00
C ILE A 142 10.64 -14.97 11.31
N GLU A 143 10.15 -14.99 12.55
CA GLU A 143 9.02 -15.84 12.93
C GLU A 143 7.74 -15.47 12.17
N ILE A 144 7.44 -14.18 12.01
CA ILE A 144 6.26 -13.73 11.26
C ILE A 144 6.34 -14.21 9.80
N GLN A 145 7.48 -14.02 9.14
CA GLN A 145 7.67 -14.45 7.75
C GLN A 145 7.65 -15.99 7.62
N PHE A 146 8.27 -16.71 8.55
CA PHE A 146 8.27 -18.17 8.52
C PHE A 146 6.86 -18.75 8.70
N ASN A 147 6.09 -18.21 9.66
CA ASN A 147 4.71 -18.62 9.89
C ASN A 147 3.80 -18.29 8.70
N PHE A 148 4.03 -17.18 8.01
CA PHE A 148 3.35 -16.87 6.75
C PHE A 148 3.57 -17.98 5.71
N TRP A 149 4.82 -18.43 5.52
CA TRP A 149 5.13 -19.48 4.55
C TRP A 149 4.55 -20.85 4.92
N GLU A 150 4.68 -21.25 6.19
CA GLU A 150 4.13 -22.52 6.67
C GLU A 150 2.61 -22.58 6.50
N GLU A 151 1.91 -21.52 6.90
CA GLU A 151 0.45 -21.48 6.82
C GLU A 151 -0.04 -21.35 5.37
N LEU A 152 0.67 -20.60 4.51
CA LEU A 152 0.37 -20.54 3.07
C LEU A 152 0.52 -21.92 2.42
N LYS A 153 1.60 -22.64 2.73
CA LYS A 153 1.83 -24.03 2.26
C LYS A 153 0.68 -24.94 2.67
N GLU A 154 0.31 -24.93 3.95
CA GLU A 154 -0.76 -25.78 4.49
C GLU A 154 -2.10 -25.50 3.81
N LYS A 155 -2.47 -24.22 3.65
CA LYS A 155 -3.75 -23.84 3.01
C LYS A 155 -3.77 -24.18 1.51
N LEU A 156 -2.66 -24.02 0.79
CA LEU A 156 -2.56 -24.43 -0.61
C LEU A 156 -2.65 -25.96 -0.75
N ALA A 157 -1.96 -26.71 0.10
CA ALA A 157 -2.05 -28.17 0.13
C ALA A 157 -3.49 -28.64 0.46
N ALA A 158 -4.18 -27.97 1.38
CA ALA A 158 -5.58 -28.24 1.70
C ALA A 158 -6.55 -27.97 0.52
N LYS A 159 -6.15 -27.13 -0.44
CA LYS A 159 -6.86 -26.91 -1.72
C LYS A 159 -6.41 -27.88 -2.82
N ASN A 160 -5.70 -28.95 -2.46
CA ASN A 160 -5.15 -29.98 -3.35
C ASN A 160 -4.07 -29.50 -4.33
N HIS A 161 -3.41 -28.37 -4.06
CA HIS A 161 -2.25 -27.95 -4.83
C HIS A 161 -1.02 -28.78 -4.47
N LYS A 162 -0.33 -29.32 -5.46
CA LYS A 162 0.85 -30.18 -5.26
C LYS A 162 2.07 -29.31 -4.96
N ILE A 163 2.43 -29.20 -3.68
CA ILE A 163 3.63 -28.46 -3.27
C ILE A 163 4.89 -29.13 -3.84
N TYR A 164 5.72 -28.34 -4.51
CA TYR A 164 6.97 -28.76 -5.13
C TYR A 164 8.15 -28.17 -4.38
N TYR A 165 9.22 -28.95 -4.22
CA TYR A 165 10.39 -28.57 -3.43
C TYR A 165 11.64 -28.58 -4.30
N LEU A 166 12.34 -27.44 -4.32
CA LEU A 166 13.62 -27.26 -4.99
C LEU A 166 14.62 -26.61 -4.02
N ASP A 167 15.80 -27.21 -3.90
CA ASP A 167 16.85 -26.65 -3.06
C ASP A 167 17.30 -25.29 -3.59
N GLY A 168 17.46 -24.32 -2.68
CA GLY A 168 17.84 -22.95 -3.02
C GLY A 168 16.73 -22.08 -3.64
N GLU A 169 15.55 -22.63 -3.89
CA GLU A 169 14.37 -21.92 -4.45
C GLU A 169 13.19 -21.93 -3.46
N SER A 170 12.91 -23.09 -2.84
CA SER A 170 11.85 -23.23 -1.85
C SER A 170 12.26 -22.62 -0.51
N TYR A 171 11.32 -21.96 0.16
CA TYR A 171 11.56 -21.34 1.46
C TYR A 171 12.05 -22.38 2.47
N THR A 172 13.04 -21.96 3.26
CA THR A 172 13.50 -22.68 4.43
C THR A 172 13.69 -21.69 5.55
N ARG A 173 13.74 -22.17 6.80
CA ARG A 173 14.06 -21.31 7.94
C ARG A 173 15.37 -20.55 7.73
N LEU A 174 16.40 -21.22 7.19
CA LEU A 174 17.68 -20.59 6.89
C LEU A 174 17.55 -19.48 5.83
N MET A 175 16.70 -19.62 4.82
CA MET A 175 16.49 -18.58 3.80
C MET A 175 15.76 -17.36 4.38
N VAL A 176 14.76 -17.59 5.23
CA VAL A 176 14.06 -16.54 5.99
C VAL A 176 15.05 -15.82 6.92
N GLU A 177 15.86 -16.54 7.69
CA GLU A 177 16.90 -15.93 8.53
C GLU A 177 17.89 -15.09 7.71
N ASN A 178 18.34 -15.62 6.57
CA ASN A 178 19.25 -14.90 5.68
C ASN A 178 18.62 -13.66 5.05
N PHE A 179 17.31 -13.62 4.85
CA PHE A 179 16.60 -12.44 4.38
C PHE A 179 16.80 -11.25 5.34
N TYR A 180 16.76 -11.49 6.65
CA TYR A 180 16.93 -10.44 7.66
C TYR A 180 18.38 -10.19 8.08
N ARG A 181 19.26 -11.18 7.93
CA ARG A 181 20.67 -11.10 8.38
C ARG A 181 21.64 -10.64 7.29
N ARG A 182 21.32 -10.83 6.00
CA ARG A 182 22.19 -10.43 4.88
C ARG A 182 21.81 -9.07 4.34
N SER A 183 22.78 -8.41 3.70
CA SER A 183 22.51 -7.18 2.94
C SER A 183 21.54 -7.47 1.79
N ALA A 184 20.68 -6.51 1.47
CA ALA A 184 19.66 -6.64 0.42
C ALA A 184 20.24 -7.13 -0.92
N ARG A 185 21.45 -6.68 -1.29
CA ARG A 185 22.15 -7.06 -2.53
C ARG A 185 22.53 -8.55 -2.62
N ASN A 186 22.55 -9.25 -1.50
CA ASN A 186 22.96 -10.66 -1.41
C ASN A 186 21.78 -11.59 -1.09
N ARG A 187 20.54 -11.08 -1.10
CA ARG A 187 19.35 -11.89 -0.85
C ARG A 187 19.02 -12.70 -2.09
N LYS A 188 18.82 -14.00 -1.90
CA LYS A 188 18.27 -14.87 -2.93
C LYS A 188 16.76 -14.66 -3.02
N HIS A 189 16.21 -14.81 -4.22
CA HIS A 189 14.79 -15.00 -4.39
C HIS A 189 14.43 -16.39 -3.90
N TYR A 190 13.31 -16.52 -3.20
CA TYR A 190 12.82 -17.80 -2.73
C TYR A 190 11.32 -17.72 -2.45
N GLY A 191 10.69 -18.88 -2.24
CA GLY A 191 9.30 -18.90 -1.84
C GLY A 191 8.69 -20.29 -1.91
N LEU A 192 7.47 -20.38 -2.43
CA LEU A 192 6.70 -21.61 -2.48
C LEU A 192 6.40 -21.99 -3.93
N LEU A 193 6.61 -23.26 -4.28
CA LEU A 193 6.42 -23.76 -5.63
C LEU A 193 5.27 -24.76 -5.63
N ILE A 194 4.44 -24.71 -6.67
CA ILE A 194 3.31 -25.61 -6.92
C ILE A 194 3.54 -26.28 -8.26
N GLU A 195 3.60 -27.61 -8.26
CA GLU A 195 3.65 -28.40 -9.49
C GLU A 195 2.27 -28.43 -10.16
N MET A 196 2.23 -28.13 -11.46
CA MET A 196 0.99 -28.08 -12.24
C MET A 196 0.90 -29.23 -13.26
N HIS A 197 1.61 -29.11 -14.39
CA HIS A 197 1.49 -30.03 -15.53
C HIS A 197 2.84 -30.58 -15.93
N ASP A 198 2.91 -31.89 -16.20
CA ASP A 198 4.03 -32.52 -16.89
C ASP A 198 3.95 -32.19 -18.38
N LEU A 199 5.02 -31.59 -18.92
CA LEU A 199 5.08 -31.12 -20.31
C LEU A 199 5.82 -32.09 -21.22
N GLY A 200 6.24 -33.26 -20.72
CA GLY A 200 7.14 -34.17 -21.41
C GLY A 200 8.60 -33.72 -21.34
N ASP A 201 9.52 -34.54 -21.84
CA ASP A 201 10.98 -34.27 -21.84
C ASP A 201 11.57 -33.92 -20.45
N SER A 202 10.96 -34.47 -19.39
CA SER A 202 11.30 -34.15 -18.00
C SER A 202 11.13 -32.68 -17.63
N GLU A 203 10.30 -31.94 -18.38
CA GLU A 203 9.89 -30.57 -18.09
C GLU A 203 8.55 -30.54 -17.35
N VAL A 204 8.45 -29.64 -16.37
CA VAL A 204 7.24 -29.45 -15.56
C VAL A 204 6.89 -27.98 -15.46
N LEU A 205 5.61 -27.66 -15.63
CA LEU A 205 5.09 -26.33 -15.34
C LEU A 205 4.93 -26.16 -13.82
N ILE A 206 5.51 -25.07 -13.32
CA ILE A 206 5.48 -24.67 -11.91
C ILE A 206 4.76 -23.32 -11.80
N PHE A 207 3.82 -23.22 -10.86
CA PHE A 207 3.38 -21.94 -10.33
C PHE A 207 4.22 -21.59 -9.10
N TYR A 208 4.92 -20.47 -9.12
CA TYR A 208 5.75 -20.02 -8.00
C TYR A 208 5.11 -18.82 -7.29
N VAL A 209 5.31 -18.74 -5.98
CA VAL A 209 5.01 -17.58 -5.13
C VAL A 209 6.30 -17.23 -4.42
N ASN A 210 6.98 -16.17 -4.85
CA ASN A 210 8.33 -15.82 -4.41
C ASN A 210 8.38 -14.44 -3.77
N ILE A 211 9.45 -14.19 -3.01
CA ILE A 211 9.78 -12.91 -2.42
C ILE A 211 11.13 -12.39 -2.89
N TYR A 212 11.21 -11.08 -3.12
CA TYR A 212 12.48 -10.37 -3.28
C TYR A 212 12.51 -9.06 -2.48
N TRP A 213 11.93 -7.98 -3.02
CA TRP A 213 11.55 -6.78 -2.26
C TRP A 213 10.06 -6.81 -1.87
N SER A 214 9.24 -7.50 -2.67
CA SER A 214 7.81 -7.74 -2.47
C SER A 214 7.47 -9.18 -2.82
N LEU A 215 6.28 -9.61 -2.42
CA LEU A 215 5.71 -10.86 -2.88
C LEU A 215 5.28 -10.74 -4.34
N TYR A 216 5.59 -11.76 -5.13
CA TYR A 216 5.19 -11.87 -6.53
C TYR A 216 4.95 -13.34 -6.86
N TYR A 217 4.15 -13.60 -7.89
CA TYR A 217 3.86 -14.98 -8.30
C TYR A 217 3.75 -15.08 -9.82
N GLY A 218 3.84 -16.29 -10.33
CA GLY A 218 3.78 -16.53 -11.77
C GLY A 218 4.05 -17.97 -12.15
N PHE A 219 4.25 -18.17 -13.45
CA PHE A 219 4.42 -19.49 -14.06
C PHE A 219 5.82 -19.61 -14.64
N SER A 220 6.49 -20.73 -14.44
CA SER A 220 7.77 -21.04 -15.08
C SER A 220 7.89 -22.53 -15.35
N VAL A 221 8.82 -22.91 -16.22
CA VAL A 221 9.06 -24.30 -16.60
C VAL A 221 10.39 -24.75 -16.01
N TYR A 222 10.38 -25.88 -15.32
CA TYR A 222 11.56 -26.47 -14.71
C TYR A 222 11.91 -27.79 -15.39
N GLN A 223 13.18 -28.01 -15.68
CA GLN A 223 13.70 -29.25 -16.25
C GLN A 223 14.29 -30.10 -15.11
N ARG A 224 13.65 -31.25 -14.84
CA ARG A 224 13.93 -32.09 -13.66
C ARG A 224 15.29 -32.78 -13.69
N GLU A 225 15.73 -33.28 -14.86
CA GLU A 225 16.96 -34.07 -14.99
C GLU A 225 18.25 -33.22 -14.96
N LYS A 226 18.20 -32.06 -15.61
CA LYS A 226 19.26 -31.06 -15.72
C LYS A 226 19.18 -30.02 -14.61
N GLN A 227 18.15 -30.07 -13.77
CA GLN A 227 17.96 -29.24 -12.59
C GLN A 227 18.07 -27.72 -12.84
N HIS A 228 17.40 -27.22 -13.88
CA HIS A 228 17.42 -25.78 -14.20
C HIS A 228 16.07 -25.28 -14.71
N TRP A 229 15.85 -23.98 -14.54
CA TRP A 229 14.73 -23.27 -15.15
C TRP A 229 14.94 -23.10 -16.65
N MET A 230 13.90 -23.37 -17.43
CA MET A 230 13.91 -23.21 -18.88
C MET A 230 13.74 -21.74 -19.27
N ASP A 231 14.23 -21.35 -20.46
CA ASP A 231 13.94 -20.03 -21.02
C ASP A 231 12.46 -19.93 -21.39
N ALA A 232 11.70 -19.24 -20.54
CA ALA A 232 10.27 -19.06 -20.68
C ALA A 232 9.86 -18.23 -21.91
N LYS A 233 10.80 -17.59 -22.62
CA LYS A 233 10.55 -16.94 -23.92
C LYS A 233 10.71 -17.87 -25.12
N GLY A 234 11.15 -19.10 -24.93
CA GLY A 234 11.24 -20.07 -26.02
C GLY A 234 9.88 -20.30 -26.68
N GLU A 235 9.87 -20.39 -28.01
CA GLU A 235 8.65 -20.59 -28.83
C GLU A 235 7.85 -21.83 -28.40
N LYS A 236 8.55 -22.87 -27.89
CA LYS A 236 7.94 -24.08 -27.30
C LYS A 236 6.87 -23.75 -26.26
N TYR A 237 6.98 -22.62 -25.56
CA TYR A 237 6.10 -22.24 -24.46
C TYR A 237 5.10 -21.13 -24.80
N ASP A 238 5.02 -20.70 -26.06
CA ASP A 238 4.12 -19.62 -26.47
C ASP A 238 2.66 -19.94 -26.18
N TYR A 239 2.25 -21.20 -26.34
CA TYR A 239 0.90 -21.62 -26.03
C TYR A 239 0.53 -21.45 -24.54
N LEU A 240 1.49 -21.62 -23.62
CA LEU A 240 1.28 -21.40 -22.20
C LEU A 240 1.11 -19.90 -21.91
N ALA A 241 1.93 -19.05 -22.55
CA ALA A 241 1.81 -17.60 -22.43
C ALA A 241 0.48 -17.09 -23.00
N ASP A 242 0.03 -17.66 -24.12
CA ASP A 242 -1.25 -17.37 -24.73
C ASP A 242 -2.43 -17.69 -23.80
N ILE A 243 -2.40 -18.83 -23.09
CA ILE A 243 -3.41 -19.17 -22.09
C ILE A 243 -3.45 -18.11 -20.98
N ILE A 244 -2.30 -17.70 -20.45
CA ILE A 244 -2.23 -16.68 -19.40
C ILE A 244 -2.87 -15.37 -19.86
N VAL A 245 -2.46 -14.86 -21.02
CA VAL A 245 -2.94 -13.55 -21.53
C VAL A 245 -4.42 -13.59 -21.91
N LYS A 246 -4.89 -14.70 -22.51
CA LYS A 246 -6.27 -14.80 -23.04
C LYS A 246 -7.29 -15.24 -22.00
N VAL A 247 -6.92 -16.09 -21.05
CA VAL A 247 -7.84 -16.74 -20.10
C VAL A 247 -7.75 -16.14 -18.70
N ILE A 248 -6.54 -15.75 -18.28
CA ILE A 248 -6.30 -15.32 -16.89
C ILE A 248 -6.39 -13.80 -16.79
N ASP A 249 -5.38 -13.11 -17.31
CA ASP A 249 -5.19 -11.66 -17.15
C ASP A 249 -4.01 -11.21 -18.03
N ASN A 250 -4.24 -10.18 -18.85
CA ASN A 250 -3.21 -9.65 -19.76
C ASN A 250 -2.15 -8.79 -19.06
N ASN A 251 -2.28 -8.54 -17.76
CA ASN A 251 -1.28 -7.82 -16.96
C ASN A 251 -0.11 -8.70 -16.49
N PHE A 252 -0.13 -10.01 -16.74
CA PHE A 252 1.03 -10.87 -16.49
C PHE A 252 2.15 -10.56 -17.49
N ALA A 253 3.34 -10.27 -16.98
CA ALA A 253 4.51 -9.97 -17.80
C ALA A 253 5.30 -11.24 -18.11
N ARG A 254 5.68 -11.44 -19.38
CA ARG A 254 6.55 -12.55 -19.81
C ARG A 254 8.02 -12.13 -19.83
N THR A 255 8.90 -12.95 -19.29
CA THR A 255 10.35 -12.75 -19.24
C THR A 255 11.08 -14.06 -19.57
N GLY A 256 12.41 -14.05 -19.66
CA GLY A 256 13.16 -15.31 -19.84
C GLY A 256 13.04 -16.27 -18.65
N HIS A 257 12.66 -15.78 -17.47
CA HIS A 257 12.51 -16.60 -16.26
C HIS A 257 11.06 -17.02 -16.00
N SER A 258 10.08 -16.40 -16.69
CA SER A 258 8.66 -16.55 -16.37
C SER A 258 7.79 -16.44 -17.61
N ILE A 259 6.88 -17.41 -17.77
CA ILE A 259 5.87 -17.45 -18.82
C ILE A 259 4.88 -16.30 -18.63
N GLY A 260 4.62 -15.96 -17.37
CA GLY A 260 3.84 -14.81 -16.95
C GLY A 260 4.00 -14.62 -15.45
N TRP A 261 4.28 -13.40 -15.01
CA TRP A 261 4.32 -13.04 -13.59
C TRP A 261 3.67 -11.70 -13.30
N LYS A 262 3.27 -11.51 -12.04
CA LYS A 262 2.88 -10.19 -11.53
C LYS A 262 3.20 -10.04 -10.04
N ASN A 263 3.28 -8.79 -9.59
CA ASN A 263 3.37 -8.49 -8.16
C ASN A 263 2.04 -8.79 -7.49
N GLN A 264 2.11 -9.18 -6.22
CA GLN A 264 0.93 -9.27 -5.38
C GLN A 264 0.48 -7.84 -4.99
N ASN A 265 -0.84 -7.61 -4.94
CA ASN A 265 -1.41 -6.27 -4.79
C ASN A 265 -1.45 -5.72 -3.36
N ARG A 266 -1.37 -6.58 -2.33
CA ARG A 266 -1.29 -6.17 -0.92
C ARG A 266 0.10 -5.67 -0.59
N LYS A 267 0.15 -4.78 0.41
CA LYS A 267 1.41 -4.16 0.86
C LYS A 267 2.14 -5.06 1.85
N LEU A 268 2.59 -6.23 1.43
CA LEU A 268 3.34 -7.17 2.25
C LEU A 268 4.86 -6.98 2.09
N ASP A 269 5.36 -5.87 2.65
CA ASP A 269 6.80 -5.58 2.69
C ASP A 269 7.45 -6.16 3.96
N PHE A 270 7.97 -7.38 3.81
CA PHE A 270 8.65 -8.11 4.88
C PHE A 270 9.99 -7.48 5.30
N GLU A 271 10.57 -6.56 4.53
CA GLU A 271 11.81 -5.87 4.91
C GLU A 271 11.49 -4.70 5.83
N THR A 272 10.70 -3.75 5.33
CA THR A 272 10.51 -2.46 6.00
C THR A 272 9.43 -2.49 7.07
N PHE A 273 8.45 -3.41 6.99
CA PHE A 273 7.32 -3.48 7.91
C PHE A 273 6.60 -2.13 8.04
N ASN A 274 6.01 -1.66 6.93
CA ASN A 274 5.53 -0.27 6.78
C ASN A 274 4.03 -0.15 6.51
N SER A 275 3.25 -1.21 6.74
CA SER A 275 1.82 -1.26 6.43
C SER A 275 1.02 -2.02 7.50
N GLU A 276 -0.29 -1.75 7.60
CA GLU A 276 -1.17 -2.52 8.49
C GLU A 276 -1.25 -4.00 8.10
N ASP A 277 -1.17 -4.33 6.80
CA ASP A 277 -1.22 -5.71 6.31
C ASP A 277 -0.02 -6.53 6.82
N ILE A 278 1.20 -5.97 6.78
CA ILE A 278 2.38 -6.70 7.25
C ILE A 278 2.41 -6.81 8.78
N PHE A 279 1.92 -5.80 9.51
CA PHE A 279 1.74 -5.90 10.96
C PHE A 279 0.69 -6.93 11.35
N ALA A 280 -0.39 -7.03 10.58
CA ALA A 280 -1.47 -7.99 10.81
C ALA A 280 -1.01 -9.45 10.74
N LEU A 281 0.10 -9.76 10.05
CA LEU A 281 0.66 -11.11 10.01
C LEU A 281 1.14 -11.63 11.38
N ALA A 282 1.42 -10.74 12.33
CA ALA A 282 1.78 -11.14 13.70
C ALA A 282 0.60 -11.73 14.48
N ASP A 283 -0.64 -11.39 14.11
CA ASP A 283 -1.87 -11.91 14.72
C ASP A 283 -2.35 -13.15 13.93
N THR A 284 -2.56 -14.28 14.61
CA THR A 284 -2.92 -15.54 13.93
C THR A 284 -4.27 -15.48 13.21
N VAL A 285 -5.28 -14.78 13.76
CA VAL A 285 -6.60 -14.69 13.13
C VAL A 285 -6.53 -13.79 11.91
N LYS A 286 -5.85 -12.64 12.01
CA LYS A 286 -5.69 -11.72 10.87
C LYS A 286 -4.79 -12.32 9.78
N ARG A 287 -3.69 -12.98 10.15
CA ARG A 287 -2.81 -13.70 9.22
C ARG A 287 -3.60 -14.74 8.44
N SER A 288 -4.38 -15.59 9.12
CA SER A 288 -5.21 -16.60 8.45
C SER A 288 -6.15 -15.98 7.42
N LYS A 289 -6.83 -14.88 7.78
CA LYS A 289 -7.73 -14.19 6.85
C LYS A 289 -6.99 -13.66 5.60
N ILE A 290 -5.83 -13.02 5.78
CA ILE A 290 -5.01 -12.54 4.65
C ILE A 290 -4.58 -13.70 3.75
N LEU A 291 -4.21 -14.83 4.36
CA LEU A 291 -3.79 -16.02 3.64
C LEU A 291 -4.95 -16.72 2.93
N ASP A 292 -6.16 -16.73 3.50
CA ASP A 292 -7.35 -17.26 2.83
C ASP A 292 -7.63 -16.50 1.53
N GLU A 293 -7.58 -15.17 1.59
CA GLU A 293 -7.77 -14.30 0.42
C GLU A 293 -6.67 -14.52 -0.65
N LEU A 294 -5.41 -14.69 -0.23
CA LEU A 294 -4.30 -14.98 -1.13
C LEU A 294 -4.40 -16.38 -1.76
N VAL A 295 -4.81 -17.38 -0.97
CA VAL A 295 -4.97 -18.77 -1.43
C VAL A 295 -6.12 -18.87 -2.43
N ASP A 296 -7.23 -18.18 -2.20
CA ASP A 296 -8.35 -18.14 -3.13
C ASP A 296 -7.97 -17.43 -4.44
N GLU A 297 -7.19 -16.34 -4.36
CA GLU A 297 -6.62 -15.66 -5.54
C GLU A 297 -5.73 -16.61 -6.37
N ILE A 298 -4.74 -17.25 -5.73
CA ILE A 298 -3.81 -18.18 -6.38
C ILE A 298 -4.56 -19.38 -6.97
N SER A 299 -5.48 -19.97 -6.19
CA SER A 299 -6.26 -21.13 -6.64
C SER A 299 -7.14 -20.77 -7.84
N GLY A 300 -7.75 -19.58 -7.84
CA GLY A 300 -8.54 -19.09 -8.97
C GLY A 300 -7.69 -18.92 -10.24
N ILE A 301 -6.46 -18.41 -10.10
CA ILE A 301 -5.52 -18.28 -11.22
C ILE A 301 -5.12 -19.65 -11.77
N ILE A 302 -4.73 -20.59 -10.90
CA ILE A 302 -4.34 -21.96 -11.26
C ILE A 302 -5.51 -22.69 -11.95
N ASN A 303 -6.72 -22.60 -11.42
CA ASN A 303 -7.88 -23.28 -11.99
C ASN A 303 -8.21 -22.76 -13.40
N LYS A 304 -8.20 -21.42 -13.60
CA LYS A 304 -8.39 -20.82 -14.92
C LYS A 304 -7.29 -21.26 -15.90
N PHE A 305 -6.04 -21.34 -15.44
CA PHE A 305 -4.95 -21.86 -16.27
C PHE A 305 -5.24 -23.29 -16.70
N ASN A 306 -5.58 -24.17 -15.76
CA ASN A 306 -5.83 -25.59 -16.02
C ASN A 306 -6.99 -25.77 -17.02
N GLU A 307 -8.08 -25.01 -16.89
CA GLU A 307 -9.20 -25.03 -17.84
C GLU A 307 -8.75 -24.64 -19.26
N GLY A 308 -7.97 -23.56 -19.38
CA GLY A 308 -7.42 -23.13 -20.68
C GLY A 308 -6.42 -24.13 -21.27
N TYR A 309 -5.62 -24.76 -20.43
CA TYR A 309 -4.66 -25.79 -20.84
C TYR A 309 -5.36 -27.04 -21.38
N GLU A 310 -6.38 -27.56 -20.69
CA GLU A 310 -7.15 -28.72 -21.15
C GLU A 310 -7.86 -28.45 -22.48
N GLN A 311 -8.43 -27.24 -22.66
CA GLN A 311 -9.05 -26.84 -23.93
C GLN A 311 -8.02 -26.81 -25.08
N PHE A 312 -6.82 -26.28 -24.82
CA PHE A 312 -5.75 -26.23 -25.81
C PHE A 312 -5.31 -27.65 -26.22
N ILE A 313 -5.05 -28.53 -25.24
CA ILE A 313 -4.63 -29.91 -25.49
C ILE A 313 -5.71 -30.70 -26.24
N PHE A 314 -6.99 -30.50 -25.89
CA PHE A 314 -8.11 -31.12 -26.60
C PHE A 314 -8.17 -30.67 -28.07
N ALA A 315 -8.09 -29.36 -28.33
CA ALA A 315 -8.10 -28.82 -29.69
C ALA A 315 -6.91 -29.30 -30.53
N ALA A 316 -5.71 -29.42 -29.94
CA ALA A 316 -4.54 -29.95 -30.62
C ALA A 316 -4.73 -31.42 -31.05
N LYS A 317 -5.36 -32.25 -30.20
CA LYS A 317 -5.65 -33.66 -30.50
C LYS A 317 -6.69 -33.83 -31.60
N GLU A 318 -7.74 -32.99 -31.64
CA GLU A 318 -8.76 -33.01 -32.69
C GLU A 318 -8.17 -32.65 -34.06
N ASN A 319 -7.34 -31.60 -34.13
CA ASN A 319 -6.69 -31.17 -35.37
C ASN A 319 -5.75 -32.25 -35.95
N HIS A 320 -5.08 -33.02 -35.10
CA HIS A 320 -4.25 -34.15 -35.54
C HIS A 320 -5.08 -35.30 -36.14
N LYS A 321 -6.27 -35.58 -35.62
CA LYS A 321 -7.17 -36.62 -36.16
C LYS A 321 -7.79 -36.24 -37.50
N THR A 322 -8.02 -34.96 -37.76
CA THR A 322 -8.55 -34.48 -39.06
C THR A 322 -7.47 -34.37 -40.15
N ALA A 323 -6.19 -34.44 -39.79
CA ALA A 323 -5.05 -34.35 -40.70
C ALA A 323 -4.41 -35.71 -41.04
N THR A 324 -4.95 -36.81 -40.51
CA THR A 324 -4.53 -38.20 -40.82
C THR A 324 -5.56 -38.91 -41.68
#